data_AF-A0A0F9EA71-F1
#
_entry.id   AF-A0A0F9EA71-F1
#
_cell.length_a   1.000
_cell.length_b   1.000
_cell.length_c   1.000
_cell.angle_alpha   90.00
_cell.angle_beta   90.00
_cell.angle_gamma   90.00
#
_symmetry.space_group_name_H-M   'P 1'
#
loop_
_entity.id
_entity.type
_entity.pdbx_description
1 polymer ?
#
loop_
_entity_poly.entity_id
_entity_poly.type
_entity_poly.pdbx_seq_one_letter_code
_entity_poly.pdbx_strand_id
1 'polypeptide(L)'
;MEFEGADTYIYIHDNDFSLIQASGGAAIFCNTTPIALPLLCRVEENIFRENVSHISMGASWGFNAATIRGNDFQAVGDQSPTKCLDLSGGRNNSVNGNWLNVDNGTASGQYDETAGKYLAGTNDNWSGNYINSGLTDKNPGSGS
;
A
#
# COMPACT_ATOMS: atom_id res chain seq x y z
N MET A 1 -4.00 -8.01 9.34
CA MET A 1 -3.07 -7.68 10.42
C MET A 1 -3.32 -6.24 10.84
N GLU A 2 -3.50 -6.05 12.13
CA GLU A 2 -3.73 -4.75 12.75
C GLU A 2 -2.45 -4.33 13.49
N PHE A 3 -2.06 -3.07 13.32
CA PHE A 3 -0.98 -2.42 14.07
C PHE A 3 -1.57 -1.56 15.18
N GLU A 4 -1.07 -1.72 16.41
CA GLU A 4 -1.54 -1.02 17.60
C GLU A 4 -0.41 -0.15 18.21
N GLY A 5 -0.23 1.05 17.67
CA GLY A 5 0.65 2.07 18.23
C GLY A 5 2.03 2.12 17.58
N ALA A 6 3.10 2.21 18.39
CA ALA A 6 4.48 2.39 17.92
C ALA A 6 5.17 1.04 17.71
N ASP A 7 4.46 0.09 17.11
CA ASP A 7 5.03 -1.21 16.77
C ASP A 7 6.27 -1.01 15.91
N THR A 8 7.38 -1.63 16.31
CA THR A 8 8.66 -1.45 15.64
C THR A 8 9.24 -2.78 15.20
N TYR A 9 9.97 -2.77 14.08
CA TYR A 9 10.69 -3.95 13.57
C TYR A 9 9.80 -5.16 13.25
N ILE A 10 8.54 -4.91 12.86
CA ILE A 10 7.64 -5.97 12.40
C ILE A 10 8.03 -6.37 10.98
N TYR A 11 8.14 -7.68 10.75
CA TYR A 11 8.41 -8.24 9.42
C TYR A 11 7.24 -9.11 8.96
N ILE A 12 6.63 -8.72 7.85
CA ILE A 12 5.53 -9.41 7.19
C ILE A 12 6.05 -9.86 5.83
N HIS A 13 6.28 -11.16 5.66
CA HIS A 13 6.85 -11.69 4.43
C HIS A 13 6.27 -13.05 4.02
N ASP A 14 6.27 -13.31 2.72
CA ASP A 14 5.82 -14.57 2.10
C ASP A 14 4.38 -14.98 2.45
N ASN A 15 3.47 -14.01 2.57
CA ASN A 15 2.05 -14.28 2.83
C ASN A 15 1.17 -14.07 1.60
N ASP A 16 0.07 -14.80 1.52
CA ASP A 16 -1.05 -14.55 0.60
C ASP A 16 -2.21 -13.95 1.39
N PHE A 17 -2.49 -12.67 1.17
CA PHE A 17 -3.66 -11.98 1.69
C PHE A 17 -4.74 -11.97 0.62
N SER A 18 -5.77 -12.81 0.81
CA SER A 18 -6.88 -12.92 -0.13
C SER A 18 -8.25 -13.05 0.52
N LEU A 19 -9.28 -12.63 -0.22
CA LEU A 19 -10.69 -12.76 0.13
C LEU A 19 -11.09 -12.03 1.42
N ILE A 20 -10.43 -10.91 1.73
CA ILE A 20 -10.80 -10.04 2.86
C ILE A 20 -11.91 -9.09 2.42
N GLN A 21 -13.15 -9.51 2.67
CA GLN A 21 -14.38 -8.92 2.12
C GLN A 21 -15.20 -8.09 3.11
N ALA A 22 -14.71 -7.93 4.35
CA ALA A 22 -15.38 -7.09 5.34
C ALA A 22 -15.41 -5.63 4.85
N SER A 23 -16.56 -4.97 4.94
CA SER A 23 -16.70 -3.56 4.56
C SER A 23 -15.75 -2.69 5.38
N GLY A 24 -14.90 -1.92 4.70
CA GLY A 24 -13.83 -1.13 5.34
C GLY A 24 -12.64 -1.95 5.85
N GLY A 25 -12.63 -3.27 5.63
CA GLY A 25 -11.53 -4.15 5.99
C GLY A 25 -10.34 -4.00 5.04
N ALA A 26 -9.14 -4.05 5.59
CA ALA A 26 -7.90 -4.15 4.83
C ALA A 26 -7.07 -5.35 5.30
N ALA A 27 -6.25 -5.90 4.41
CA ALA A 27 -5.32 -6.96 4.77
C ALA A 27 -4.32 -6.51 5.83
N ILE A 28 -3.80 -5.29 5.69
CA ILE A 28 -2.94 -4.64 6.68
C ILE A 28 -3.48 -3.24 6.93
N PHE A 29 -3.71 -2.88 8.19
CA PHE A 29 -4.13 -1.54 8.58
C PHE A 29 -3.57 -1.14 9.94
N CYS A 30 -3.62 0.15 10.21
CA CYS A 30 -3.32 0.74 11.51
C CYS A 30 -4.58 1.45 12.02
N ASN A 31 -4.94 1.19 13.28
CA ASN A 31 -6.15 1.72 13.91
C ASN A 31 -5.88 2.91 14.86
N THR A 32 -4.62 3.34 15.02
CA THR A 32 -4.21 4.19 16.15
C THR A 32 -4.09 5.69 15.87
N THR A 33 -3.89 6.42 16.97
CA THR A 33 -3.76 7.88 17.03
C THR A 33 -2.41 8.38 16.46
N PRO A 34 -2.29 9.66 16.06
CA PRO A 34 -1.09 10.24 15.43
C PRO A 34 0.19 10.23 16.29
N ILE A 35 0.07 9.82 17.55
CA ILE A 35 1.11 9.93 18.57
C ILE A 35 2.11 8.76 18.46
N ALA A 36 1.67 7.61 17.93
CA ALA A 36 2.45 6.39 17.86
C ALA A 36 2.28 5.76 16.48
N LEU A 37 3.32 5.89 15.64
CA LEU A 37 3.36 5.41 14.27
C LEU A 37 4.22 4.14 14.20
N PRO A 38 3.78 3.08 13.51
CA PRO A 38 4.61 1.90 13.33
C PRO A 38 5.90 2.25 12.57
N LEU A 39 7.05 1.82 13.10
CA LEU A 39 8.37 2.30 12.68
C LEU A 39 9.26 1.14 12.20
N LEU A 40 9.97 1.34 11.09
CA LEU A 40 10.93 0.35 10.56
C LEU A 40 10.30 -1.02 10.28
N CYS A 41 9.03 -1.03 9.90
CA CYS A 41 8.32 -2.23 9.49
C CYS A 41 8.78 -2.67 8.09
N ARG A 42 8.70 -3.96 7.82
CA ARG A 42 9.02 -4.54 6.51
C ARG A 42 7.84 -5.34 6.01
N VAL A 43 7.37 -5.03 4.81
CA VAL A 43 6.30 -5.75 4.11
C VAL A 43 6.88 -6.21 2.79
N GLU A 44 7.24 -7.48 2.70
CA GLU A 44 8.06 -7.97 1.59
C GLU A 44 7.53 -9.26 0.98
N GLU A 45 7.59 -9.39 -0.35
CA GLU A 45 7.34 -10.67 -1.03
C GLU A 45 5.95 -11.29 -0.71
N ASN A 46 4.96 -10.46 -0.40
CA ASN A 46 3.58 -10.89 -0.17
C ASN A 46 2.73 -10.73 -1.45
N ILE A 47 1.64 -11.50 -1.52
CA ILE A 47 0.60 -11.37 -2.54
C ILE A 47 -0.64 -10.78 -1.90
N PHE A 48 -1.19 -9.72 -2.51
CA PHE A 48 -2.46 -9.11 -2.12
C PHE A 48 -3.43 -9.18 -3.29
N ARG A 49 -4.57 -9.86 -3.09
CA ARG A 49 -5.57 -10.08 -4.16
C ARG A 49 -6.97 -10.22 -3.61
N GLU A 50 -7.98 -9.83 -4.38
CA GLU A 50 -9.39 -10.07 -4.03
C GLU A 50 -9.75 -9.60 -2.61
N ASN A 51 -9.24 -8.45 -2.20
CA ASN A 51 -9.56 -7.82 -0.91
C ASN A 51 -10.28 -6.49 -1.16
N VAL A 52 -11.11 -6.06 -0.22
CA VAL A 52 -11.72 -4.71 -0.24
C VAL A 52 -10.65 -3.61 -0.18
N SER A 53 -9.58 -3.85 0.58
CA SER A 53 -8.37 -3.03 0.64
C SER A 53 -7.17 -3.92 0.98
N HIS A 54 -6.00 -3.61 0.44
CA HIS A 54 -4.77 -4.38 0.71
C HIS A 54 -4.02 -3.79 1.90
N ILE A 55 -3.37 -2.64 1.72
CA ILE A 55 -2.71 -1.90 2.78
C ILE A 55 -3.39 -0.54 2.92
N SER A 56 -3.93 -0.27 4.11
CA SER A 56 -4.65 0.96 4.43
C SER A 56 -4.06 1.66 5.64
N MET A 57 -3.18 2.63 5.42
CA MET A 57 -2.72 3.57 6.44
C MET A 57 -3.58 4.84 6.34
N GLY A 58 -4.27 5.25 7.42
CA GLY A 58 -5.14 6.43 7.36
C GLY A 58 -4.37 7.73 7.21
N ALA A 59 -5.06 8.86 7.05
CA ALA A 59 -4.43 10.16 6.75
C ALA A 59 -3.52 10.73 7.87
N SER A 60 -3.74 10.30 9.13
CA SER A 60 -2.99 10.82 10.29
C SER A 60 -2.20 9.74 11.04
N TRP A 61 -2.13 8.52 10.49
CA TRP A 61 -1.44 7.37 11.07
C TRP A 61 -0.98 6.42 9.97
N GLY A 62 0.23 5.88 10.11
CA GLY A 62 0.78 5.01 9.08
C GLY A 62 2.22 4.62 9.33
N PHE A 63 2.75 3.84 8.40
CA PHE A 63 4.14 3.41 8.45
C PHE A 63 5.12 4.59 8.40
N ASN A 64 6.15 4.53 9.23
CA ASN A 64 7.25 5.46 9.26
C ASN A 64 8.56 4.69 9.00
N ALA A 65 9.34 5.14 8.03
CA ALA A 65 10.60 4.49 7.64
C ALA A 65 10.44 2.98 7.32
N ALA A 66 9.28 2.55 6.82
CA ALA A 66 9.07 1.17 6.45
C ALA A 66 9.71 0.83 5.09
N THR A 67 9.96 -0.46 4.87
CA THR A 67 10.33 -1.01 3.56
C THR A 67 9.18 -1.85 3.04
N ILE A 68 8.69 -1.52 1.85
CA ILE A 68 7.62 -2.22 1.16
C ILE A 68 8.18 -2.65 -0.19
N ARG A 69 8.55 -3.92 -0.33
CA ARG A 69 9.27 -4.39 -1.53
C ARG A 69 8.89 -5.77 -2.02
N GLY A 70 8.96 -5.98 -3.33
CA GLY A 70 8.76 -7.32 -3.92
C GLY A 70 7.34 -7.87 -3.75
N ASN A 71 6.35 -7.08 -3.34
CA ASN A 71 4.98 -7.54 -3.19
C ASN A 71 4.23 -7.48 -4.53
N ASP A 72 3.20 -8.32 -4.69
CA ASP A 72 2.23 -8.24 -5.79
C ASP A 72 0.90 -7.66 -5.28
N PHE A 73 0.54 -6.47 -5.77
CA PHE A 73 -0.71 -5.79 -5.47
C PHE A 73 -1.66 -5.92 -6.66
N GLN A 74 -2.64 -6.83 -6.56
CA GLN A 74 -3.60 -7.07 -7.61
C GLN A 74 -4.79 -6.11 -7.52
N ALA A 75 -4.78 -5.07 -8.36
CA ALA A 75 -5.90 -4.14 -8.45
C ALA A 75 -7.07 -4.60 -9.34
N VAL A 76 -7.00 -5.84 -9.87
CA VAL A 76 -7.90 -6.41 -10.88
C VAL A 76 -8.36 -7.80 -10.44
N GLY A 77 -9.61 -8.16 -10.71
CA GLY A 77 -10.21 -9.41 -10.23
C GLY A 77 -11.74 -9.33 -10.15
N ASP A 78 -12.37 -10.31 -9.50
CA ASP A 78 -13.82 -10.26 -9.21
C ASP A 78 -14.13 -9.08 -8.27
N GLN A 79 -13.13 -8.65 -7.49
CA GLN A 79 -13.17 -7.49 -6.62
C GLN A 79 -12.02 -6.52 -6.95
N SER A 80 -12.38 -5.28 -7.32
CA SER A 80 -11.41 -4.18 -7.41
C SER A 80 -11.21 -3.56 -6.02
N PRO A 81 -10.01 -3.61 -5.42
CA PRO A 81 -9.76 -2.97 -4.14
C PRO A 81 -9.99 -1.46 -4.20
N THR A 82 -10.53 -0.92 -3.11
CA THR A 82 -10.67 0.54 -2.91
C THR A 82 -9.30 1.20 -2.76
N LYS A 83 -8.37 0.55 -2.03
CA LYS A 83 -6.97 0.95 -1.90
C LYS A 83 -6.06 -0.27 -2.03
N CYS A 84 -5.03 -0.14 -2.85
CA CYS A 84 -3.97 -1.14 -3.01
C CYS A 84 -2.81 -0.86 -2.05
N LEU A 85 -2.38 0.40 -1.98
CA LEU A 85 -1.34 0.80 -1.04
C LEU A 85 -1.56 2.25 -0.65
N ASP A 86 -2.12 2.44 0.53
CA ASP A 86 -2.28 3.75 1.14
C ASP A 86 -1.25 3.94 2.25
N LEU A 87 -0.36 4.91 2.06
CA LEU A 87 0.65 5.35 3.01
C LEU A 87 0.43 6.79 3.44
N SER A 88 -0.74 7.38 3.19
CA SER A 88 -1.00 8.82 3.33
C SER A 88 -0.65 9.41 4.71
N GLY A 89 -0.90 8.70 5.80
CA GLY A 89 -0.50 9.12 7.16
C GLY A 89 0.87 8.65 7.62
N GLY A 90 1.64 8.03 6.73
CA GLY A 90 3.02 7.61 6.92
C GLY A 90 4.05 8.62 6.42
N ARG A 91 5.33 8.31 6.63
CA ARG A 91 6.44 9.11 6.11
C ARG A 91 7.74 8.35 5.93
N ASN A 92 8.58 8.83 5.01
CA ASN A 92 9.92 8.33 4.73
C ASN A 92 9.97 6.83 4.41
N ASN A 93 8.89 6.26 3.85
CA ASN A 93 8.85 4.85 3.49
C ASN A 93 9.60 4.59 2.18
N SER A 94 10.20 3.42 2.04
CA SER A 94 10.78 2.93 0.79
C SER A 94 9.80 1.96 0.14
N VAL A 95 9.29 2.30 -1.04
CA VAL A 95 8.36 1.47 -1.82
C VAL A 95 9.04 1.07 -3.12
N ASN A 96 9.54 -0.17 -3.20
CA ASN A 96 10.39 -0.54 -4.34
C ASN A 96 10.26 -1.97 -4.83
N GLY A 97 10.38 -2.18 -6.14
CA GLY A 97 10.36 -3.53 -6.71
C GLY A 97 9.03 -4.26 -6.56
N ASN A 98 7.92 -3.56 -6.27
CA ASN A 98 6.60 -4.18 -6.17
C ASN A 98 5.95 -4.30 -7.55
N TRP A 99 5.09 -5.28 -7.73
CA TRP A 99 4.18 -5.35 -8.86
C TRP A 99 2.89 -4.62 -8.51
N LEU A 100 2.70 -3.44 -9.09
CA LEU A 100 1.52 -2.61 -8.93
C LEU A 100 0.61 -2.91 -10.11
N ASN A 101 -0.19 -3.97 -10.01
CA ASN A 101 -1.12 -4.29 -11.07
C ASN A 101 -2.15 -3.15 -11.15
N VAL A 102 -2.39 -2.65 -12.35
CA VAL A 102 -3.27 -1.52 -12.65
C VAL A 102 -4.20 -1.97 -13.77
N ASP A 103 -5.52 -1.80 -13.66
CA ASP A 103 -6.46 -2.28 -14.71
C ASP A 103 -5.99 -1.90 -16.12
N ASN A 104 -6.28 -2.68 -17.16
CA ASN A 104 -5.81 -2.36 -18.54
C ASN A 104 -6.93 -1.77 -19.41
N GLY A 105 -7.78 -0.94 -18.80
CA GLY A 105 -9.09 -0.57 -19.36
C GLY A 105 -9.13 0.70 -20.19
N THR A 106 -8.54 1.80 -19.75
CA THR A 106 -8.57 3.07 -20.49
C THR A 106 -7.57 4.06 -19.88
N ALA A 107 -6.77 4.64 -20.76
CA ALA A 107 -5.75 5.62 -20.49
C ALA A 107 -6.27 6.80 -19.65
N SER A 108 -5.82 6.87 -18.39
CA SER A 108 -5.40 8.08 -17.68
C SER A 108 -5.32 7.88 -16.17
N GLY A 109 -5.89 6.79 -15.61
CA GLY A 109 -6.37 6.76 -14.21
C GLY A 109 -5.76 5.76 -13.21
N GLN A 110 -4.67 5.02 -13.51
CA GLN A 110 -4.53 3.68 -12.87
C GLN A 110 -3.31 3.51 -11.94
N TYR A 111 -2.21 4.22 -12.20
CA TYR A 111 -1.31 4.74 -11.15
C TYR A 111 -1.71 6.17 -10.74
N ASP A 112 -2.82 6.64 -11.28
CA ASP A 112 -3.13 8.06 -11.38
C ASP A 112 -3.47 8.63 -10.02
N GLU A 113 -2.87 9.79 -9.79
CA GLU A 113 -2.97 10.62 -8.59
C GLU A 113 -4.43 10.97 -8.26
N THR A 114 -5.33 10.80 -9.24
CA THR A 114 -6.76 11.13 -9.19
C THR A 114 -7.68 10.01 -8.67
N ALA A 115 -7.27 8.73 -8.74
CA ALA A 115 -8.16 7.60 -8.38
C ALA A 115 -7.93 7.03 -6.97
N GLY A 116 -6.87 7.45 -6.27
CA GLY A 116 -6.64 7.17 -4.86
C GLY A 116 -6.34 5.72 -4.45
N LYS A 117 -6.12 4.80 -5.41
CA LYS A 117 -5.76 3.40 -5.11
C LYS A 117 -4.35 3.24 -4.53
N TYR A 118 -3.43 4.11 -4.95
CA TYR A 118 -2.07 4.21 -4.44
C TYR A 118 -1.88 5.63 -3.91
N LEU A 119 -1.50 5.75 -2.64
CA LEU A 119 -1.33 7.04 -1.96
C LEU A 119 0.02 7.05 -1.26
N ALA A 120 0.88 8.02 -1.60
CA ALA A 120 2.13 8.20 -0.89
C ALA A 120 1.95 8.98 0.42
N GLY A 121 2.79 8.64 1.39
CA GLY A 121 3.06 9.45 2.56
C GLY A 121 4.09 10.55 2.28
N THR A 122 4.38 11.34 3.31
CA THR A 122 5.32 12.45 3.21
C THR A 122 6.76 11.93 3.06
N ASN A 123 7.50 12.40 2.04
CA ASN A 123 8.88 12.00 1.74
C ASN A 123 9.07 10.49 1.49
N ASP A 124 8.01 9.79 1.07
CA ASP A 124 8.17 8.42 0.62
C ASP A 124 9.01 8.37 -0.66
N ASN A 125 9.82 7.32 -0.79
CA ASN A 125 10.65 7.07 -1.97
C ASN A 125 10.09 5.87 -2.73
N TRP A 126 9.57 6.11 -3.93
CA TRP A 126 9.07 5.06 -4.82
C TRP A 126 10.07 4.81 -5.94
N SER A 127 10.50 3.56 -6.12
CA SER A 127 11.48 3.24 -7.17
C SER A 127 11.41 1.80 -7.65
N GLY A 128 11.60 1.58 -8.94
CA GLY A 128 11.66 0.25 -9.56
C GLY A 128 10.38 -0.55 -9.40
N ASN A 129 9.22 0.08 -9.24
CA ASN A 129 7.96 -0.64 -9.16
C ASN A 129 7.46 -0.97 -10.57
N TYR A 130 6.95 -2.18 -10.77
CA TYR A 130 6.39 -2.63 -12.03
C TYR A 130 4.92 -2.20 -12.12
N ILE A 131 4.54 -1.64 -13.25
CA ILE A 131 3.17 -1.42 -13.70
C ILE A 131 2.99 -2.16 -15.03
N ASN A 132 1.75 -2.36 -15.47
CA ASN A 132 1.47 -3.15 -16.68
C ASN A 132 2.18 -2.65 -17.95
N SER A 133 2.60 -1.38 -17.99
CA SER A 133 3.33 -0.76 -19.10
C SER A 133 4.85 -0.69 -18.92
N GLY A 134 5.41 -1.12 -17.78
CA GLY A 134 6.85 -1.06 -17.51
C GLY A 134 7.21 -0.74 -16.06
N LEU A 135 8.37 -0.11 -15.86
CA LEU A 135 8.81 0.33 -14.53
C LEU A 135 8.41 1.79 -14.26
N THR A 136 8.14 2.10 -12.99
CA THR A 136 7.88 3.46 -12.51
C THR A 136 8.63 3.76 -11.22
N ASP A 137 9.23 4.96 -11.20
CA ASP A 137 9.84 5.61 -10.03
C ASP A 137 9.02 6.83 -9.58
N LYS A 138 7.90 7.08 -10.25
CA LYS A 138 7.04 8.22 -9.93
C LYS A 138 6.38 7.97 -8.58
N ASN A 139 6.32 8.93 -7.66
CA ASN A 139 5.44 8.82 -6.47
C ASN A 139 3.95 8.99 -6.89
N PRO A 140 3.00 8.26 -6.28
CA PRO A 140 1.59 8.59 -6.42
C PRO A 140 1.32 9.94 -5.74
N GLY A 141 0.21 10.58 -6.11
CA GLY A 141 -0.26 11.79 -5.42
C GLY A 141 -0.41 11.52 -3.93
N SER A 142 0.02 12.47 -3.10
CA SER A 142 -0.33 12.45 -1.68
C SER A 142 -1.85 12.64 -1.59
N GLY A 143 -2.56 11.73 -0.93
CA GLY A 143 -3.99 11.91 -0.66
C GLY A 143 -4.17 13.18 0.17
N SER A 144 -4.62 14.26 -0.47
CA SER A 144 -4.93 15.55 0.16
C SER A 144 -6.30 15.54 0.77
#